data_AF-A0A949LZQ8-F1
#
_entry.id   AF-A0A949LZQ8-F1
#
_cell.length_a   1.000
_cell.length_b   1.000
_cell.length_c   1.000
_cell.angle_alpha   90.00
_cell.angle_beta   90.00
_cell.angle_gamma   90.00
#
_symmetry.space_group_name_H-M   'P 1'
#
loop_
_entity.id
_entity.type
_entity.pdbx_description
1 polymer ?
#
loop_
_entity_poly.entity_id
_entity_poly.type
_entity_poly.pdbx_seq_one_letter_code
_entity_poly.pdbx_strand_id
1 'polypeptide(L)'
;MKHTLIRRVPIVDRRTTLRWLFAGLAAGQLVACGELGGEFSWSPPEALSGKGYGTDPDLLDPTTPWPLTLTREELKTVGALVDLILPAEGDWPSASEAGVPLFIDEWVSAPYPSQQEQRGLILPGLAWLDVEARNGGEPSFAEASPEVQRSILDRVAFKDRTPPELETAGRFFSRMRALTIGAYYTTAEGWKEIGYQGNRPASGPYEGPSAEAMSHLRSAVEAMGLTLVSG
;
A
#
# COMPACT_ATOMS: atom_id res chain seq x y z
N MET A 1 -20.75 62.75 -16.82
CA MET A 1 -20.99 61.54 -15.99
C MET A 1 -19.87 60.55 -16.32
N LYS A 2 -18.81 60.48 -15.51
CA LYS A 2 -18.49 59.38 -14.55
C LYS A 2 -18.68 57.99 -15.20
N HIS A 3 -17.69 57.09 -15.31
CA HIS A 3 -16.77 56.59 -14.29
C HIS A 3 -15.53 55.91 -14.90
N THR A 4 -14.35 56.23 -14.39
CA THR A 4 -13.11 55.46 -14.58
C THR A 4 -13.05 54.36 -13.52
N LEU A 5 -13.06 53.09 -13.93
CA LEU A 5 -12.88 51.94 -13.03
C LEU A 5 -11.39 51.73 -12.74
N ILE A 6 -10.94 52.20 -11.58
CA ILE A 6 -9.61 51.84 -11.05
C ILE A 6 -9.71 50.42 -10.48
N ARG A 7 -9.12 49.45 -11.19
CA ARG A 7 -8.96 48.07 -10.69
C ARG A 7 -8.01 48.13 -9.49
N ARG A 8 -8.55 48.07 -8.27
CA ARG A 8 -7.74 47.87 -7.06
C ARG A 8 -7.23 46.43 -7.08
N VAL A 9 -5.93 46.24 -7.30
CA VAL A 9 -5.27 44.97 -7.02
C VAL A 9 -5.42 44.74 -5.51
N PRO A 10 -5.95 43.59 -5.06
CA PRO A 10 -6.00 43.30 -3.63
C PRO A 10 -4.56 43.22 -3.12
N ILE A 11 -4.14 44.21 -2.33
CA ILE A 11 -2.86 44.18 -1.65
C ILE A 11 -3.00 43.10 -0.57
N VAL A 12 -2.44 41.93 -0.85
CA VAL A 12 -2.40 40.83 0.10
C VAL A 12 -1.58 41.30 1.31
N ASP A 13 -2.16 41.17 2.51
CA ASP A 13 -1.52 41.60 3.73
C ASP A 13 -0.22 40.81 3.97
N ARG A 14 0.84 41.49 4.42
CA ARG A 14 2.16 40.88 4.66
C ARG A 14 2.12 39.71 5.64
N ARG A 15 1.22 39.71 6.64
CA ARG A 15 1.03 38.56 7.55
C ARG A 15 0.33 37.42 6.84
N THR A 16 -0.55 37.71 5.89
CA THR A 16 -1.14 36.68 5.04
C THR A 16 -0.06 36.10 4.14
N THR A 17 0.78 36.90 3.47
CA THR A 17 1.91 36.37 2.69
C THR A 17 2.89 35.55 3.54
N LEU A 18 3.22 36.01 4.75
CA LEU A 18 4.05 35.23 5.68
C LEU A 18 3.36 33.95 6.13
N ARG A 19 2.05 33.95 6.39
CA ARG A 19 1.31 32.72 6.70
C ARG A 19 1.31 31.73 5.55
N TRP A 20 1.28 32.20 4.31
CA TRP A 20 1.34 31.33 3.13
C TRP A 20 2.77 30.82 2.89
N LEU A 21 3.80 31.63 3.14
CA LEU A 21 5.20 31.21 3.14
C LEU A 21 5.49 30.21 4.27
N PHE A 22 4.96 30.41 5.48
CA PHE A 22 5.10 29.48 6.59
C PHE A 22 4.24 28.22 6.42
N ALA A 23 3.06 28.32 5.81
CA ALA A 23 2.27 27.14 5.43
C ALA A 23 2.96 26.33 4.32
N GLY A 24 3.76 26.97 3.45
CA GLY A 24 4.61 26.29 2.47
C GLY A 24 5.86 25.64 3.06
N LEU A 25 6.23 25.95 4.30
CA LEU A 25 7.41 25.41 5.00
C LEU A 25 7.05 24.42 6.13
N ALA A 26 5.76 24.18 6.38
CA ALA A 26 5.27 23.28 7.44
C ALA A 26 4.79 21.91 6.94
N ALA A 27 4.88 21.62 5.63
CA ALA A 27 4.82 20.26 5.11
C ALA A 27 6.26 19.74 4.99
N GLY A 28 6.63 18.81 5.85
CA GLY A 28 8.01 18.36 6.06
C GLY A 28 8.73 17.98 4.77
N GLN A 29 9.69 18.82 4.37
CA GLN A 29 10.78 18.43 3.48
C GLN A 29 12.09 18.93 4.09
N LEU A 30 12.63 18.12 5.01
CA LEU A 30 14.04 18.18 5.42
C LEU A 30 14.65 16.77 5.42
N VAL A 31 14.35 15.99 4.38
CA VAL A 31 15.16 14.81 4.00
C VAL A 31 15.39 14.78 2.48
N ALA A 32 15.40 15.95 1.82
CA ALA A 32 15.59 16.06 0.36
C ALA A 32 16.94 16.68 -0.05
N CYS A 33 17.77 17.13 0.89
CA CYS A 33 19.18 17.41 0.62
C CYS A 33 19.99 16.68 1.68
N GLY A 34 20.68 15.61 1.25
CA GLY A 34 21.71 14.97 2.04
C GLY A 34 22.85 15.95 2.25
N GLU A 35 22.80 16.69 3.34
CA GLU A 35 23.94 17.33 3.99
C GLU A 35 23.44 17.85 5.34
N LEU A 36 23.66 17.03 6.37
CA LEU A 36 23.79 17.32 7.81
C LEU A 36 23.64 15.95 8.48
N GLY A 37 24.70 15.44 9.12
CA GLY A 37 24.82 14.10 9.69
C GLY A 37 23.88 13.80 10.86
N GLY A 38 22.57 13.88 10.64
CA GLY A 38 21.55 13.38 11.55
C GLY A 38 21.33 11.89 11.33
N GLU A 39 21.29 11.13 12.42
CA GLU A 39 20.85 9.74 12.41
C GLU A 39 19.40 9.67 11.92
N PHE A 40 19.09 8.67 11.09
CA PHE A 40 17.72 8.41 10.64
C PHE A 40 16.82 8.14 11.85
N SER A 41 15.67 8.82 11.91
CA SER A 41 14.67 8.65 12.96
C SER A 41 13.34 8.21 12.39
N TRP A 42 12.73 7.19 13.00
CA TRP A 42 11.43 6.69 12.60
C TRP A 42 10.31 7.61 13.10
N SER A 43 9.98 8.63 12.31
CA SER A 43 8.98 9.63 12.66
C SER A 43 7.72 9.46 11.81
N PRO A 44 6.58 9.03 12.37
CA PRO A 44 5.35 8.87 11.61
C PRO A 44 4.86 10.25 11.10
N PRO A 45 4.38 10.34 9.85
CA PRO A 45 3.79 11.57 9.33
C PRO A 45 2.47 11.90 10.04
N GLU A 46 1.99 13.12 9.84
CA GLU A 46 0.66 13.53 10.30
C GLU A 46 -0.42 12.62 9.71
N ALA A 47 -1.35 12.20 10.57
CA ALA A 47 -2.48 11.37 10.17
C ALA A 47 -3.44 12.17 9.30
N LEU A 48 -3.83 11.57 8.18
CA LEU A 48 -4.84 12.11 7.29
C LEU A 48 -6.24 11.87 7.87
N SER A 49 -7.10 12.86 7.67
CA SER A 49 -8.54 12.76 7.96
C SER A 49 -9.32 13.13 6.71
N GLY A 50 -10.48 12.49 6.51
CA GLY A 50 -11.25 12.68 5.30
C GLY A 50 -12.48 11.78 5.22
N LYS A 51 -13.27 11.98 4.18
CA LYS A 51 -14.44 11.13 3.89
C LYS A 51 -13.94 9.78 3.33
N GLY A 52 -14.24 8.70 4.03
CA GLY A 52 -14.06 7.34 3.50
C GLY A 52 -15.21 6.94 2.55
N TYR A 53 -15.12 5.73 2.00
CA TYR A 53 -16.18 5.11 1.18
C TYR A 53 -17.51 4.94 1.93
N GLY A 54 -17.50 4.91 3.27
CA GLY A 54 -18.66 4.54 4.07
C GLY A 54 -18.86 3.02 4.14
N THR A 55 -20.08 2.58 4.43
CA THR A 55 -20.44 1.16 4.53
C THR A 55 -20.93 0.55 3.21
N ASP A 56 -21.31 1.38 2.25
CA ASP A 56 -21.93 0.99 0.98
C ASP A 56 -21.29 1.76 -0.17
N PRO A 57 -20.14 1.29 -0.70
CA PRO A 57 -19.48 1.91 -1.84
C PRO A 57 -20.26 1.66 -3.14
N ASP A 58 -20.30 2.66 -4.02
CA ASP A 58 -20.84 2.48 -5.37
C ASP A 58 -19.88 1.60 -6.20
N LEU A 59 -20.28 0.35 -6.43
CA LEU A 59 -19.50 -0.60 -7.22
C LEU A 59 -19.64 -0.40 -8.73
N LEU A 60 -20.59 0.44 -9.18
CA LEU A 60 -20.82 0.75 -10.58
C LEU A 60 -19.96 1.94 -11.05
N ASP A 61 -19.65 2.86 -10.14
CA ASP A 61 -18.73 3.99 -10.37
C ASP A 61 -17.66 4.07 -9.25
N PRO A 62 -16.64 3.19 -9.30
CA PRO A 62 -15.63 3.14 -8.27
C PRO A 62 -14.72 4.38 -8.34
N THR A 63 -14.88 5.30 -7.39
CA THR A 63 -14.03 6.49 -7.25
C THR A 63 -13.40 6.57 -5.87
N THR A 64 -12.10 6.83 -5.78
CA THR A 64 -11.41 7.06 -4.49
C THR A 64 -11.77 8.44 -3.93
N PRO A 65 -12.41 8.55 -2.75
CA PRO A 65 -12.91 9.81 -2.21
C PRO A 65 -11.82 10.66 -1.51
N TRP A 66 -10.57 10.21 -1.51
CA TRP A 66 -9.41 10.91 -0.96
C TRP A 66 -8.29 11.07 -2.01
N PRO A 67 -7.47 12.11 -1.90
CA PRO A 67 -6.31 12.27 -2.78
C PRO A 67 -5.22 11.24 -2.45
N LEU A 68 -4.48 10.84 -3.48
CA LEU A 68 -3.25 10.07 -3.32
C LEU A 68 -2.12 10.95 -2.78
N THR A 69 -1.19 10.36 -2.04
CA THR A 69 -0.21 11.13 -1.24
C THR A 69 1.23 10.72 -1.42
N LEU A 70 1.52 9.57 -2.02
CA LEU A 70 2.90 9.22 -2.33
C LEU A 70 3.47 10.15 -3.40
N THR A 71 4.71 10.57 -3.19
CA THR A 71 5.49 11.28 -4.19
C THR A 71 5.93 10.33 -5.30
N ARG A 72 6.39 10.91 -6.41
CA ARG A 72 6.92 10.13 -7.54
C ARG A 72 8.11 9.24 -7.13
N GLU A 73 8.99 9.74 -6.27
CA GLU A 73 10.16 8.98 -5.82
C GLU A 73 9.76 7.85 -4.86
N GLU A 74 8.83 8.11 -3.93
CA GLU A 74 8.27 7.06 -3.08
C GLU A 74 7.57 5.97 -3.89
N LEU A 75 6.83 6.33 -4.95
CA LEU A 75 6.21 5.36 -5.85
C LEU A 75 7.25 4.50 -6.60
N LYS A 76 8.39 5.08 -7.01
CA LYS A 76 9.50 4.30 -7.61
C LYS A 76 10.10 3.33 -6.58
N THR A 77 10.33 3.79 -5.35
CA THR A 77 10.85 2.96 -4.26
C THR A 77 9.88 1.81 -3.93
N VAL A 78 8.57 2.09 -3.89
CA VAL A 78 7.54 1.05 -3.74
C VAL A 78 7.60 0.08 -4.92
N GLY A 79 7.66 0.56 -6.17
CA GLY A 79 7.79 -0.28 -7.36
C GLY A 79 8.96 -1.26 -7.28
N ALA A 80 10.16 -0.75 -7.01
CA ALA A 80 11.36 -1.58 -6.85
C ALA A 80 11.22 -2.59 -5.70
N LEU A 81 10.64 -2.18 -4.57
CA LEU A 81 10.43 -3.05 -3.43
C LEU A 81 9.45 -4.19 -3.72
N VAL A 82 8.31 -3.89 -4.35
CA VAL A 82 7.29 -4.92 -4.61
C VAL A 82 7.74 -5.93 -5.65
N ASP A 83 8.55 -5.52 -6.63
CA ASP A 83 9.11 -6.44 -7.63
C ASP A 83 10.18 -7.37 -7.05
N LEU A 84 10.85 -6.98 -5.96
CA LEU A 84 11.72 -7.88 -5.20
C LEU A 84 10.92 -8.86 -4.34
N ILE A 85 9.73 -8.47 -3.87
CA ILE A 85 8.85 -9.32 -3.08
C ILE A 85 8.14 -10.36 -3.96
N LEU A 86 7.67 -9.93 -5.13
CA LEU A 86 6.95 -10.76 -6.09
C LEU A 86 7.37 -10.36 -7.52
N PRO A 87 8.48 -10.93 -8.02
CA PRO A 87 8.97 -10.67 -9.36
C PRO A 87 8.07 -11.32 -10.42
N ALA A 88 8.22 -10.90 -11.68
CA ALA A 88 7.61 -11.61 -12.80
C ALA A 88 8.15 -13.05 -12.88
N GLU A 89 7.26 -14.02 -13.14
CA GLU A 89 7.62 -15.43 -13.28
C GLU A 89 6.83 -16.08 -14.42
N GLY A 90 7.54 -16.51 -15.47
CA GLY A 90 6.91 -17.14 -16.64
C GLY A 90 5.95 -16.19 -17.35
N ASP A 91 4.67 -16.56 -17.40
CA ASP A 91 3.60 -15.77 -18.01
C ASP A 91 2.96 -14.75 -17.03
N TRP A 92 3.40 -14.74 -15.77
CA TRP A 92 2.84 -13.89 -14.72
C TRP A 92 3.65 -12.59 -14.57
N PRO A 93 3.00 -11.42 -14.63
CA PRO A 93 3.69 -10.14 -14.54
C PRO A 93 4.21 -9.89 -13.12
N SER A 94 5.12 -8.93 -12.98
CA SER A 94 5.59 -8.52 -11.64
C SER A 94 4.50 -7.79 -10.85
N ALA A 95 4.70 -7.63 -9.55
CA ALA A 95 3.80 -6.84 -8.72
C ALA A 95 3.61 -5.40 -9.23
N SER A 96 4.67 -4.74 -9.69
CA SER A 96 4.57 -3.38 -10.24
C SER A 96 3.75 -3.34 -11.53
N GLU A 97 3.94 -4.31 -12.42
CA GLU A 97 3.19 -4.46 -13.67
C GLU A 97 1.70 -4.75 -13.42
N ALA A 98 1.37 -5.43 -12.32
CA ALA A 98 0.00 -5.68 -11.88
C ALA A 98 -0.66 -4.50 -11.13
N GLY A 99 0.01 -3.34 -11.03
CA GLY A 99 -0.54 -2.12 -10.44
C GLY A 99 -0.50 -2.06 -8.91
N VAL A 100 0.23 -2.96 -8.25
CA VAL A 100 0.35 -2.99 -6.78
C VAL A 100 0.86 -1.67 -6.16
N PRO A 101 1.81 -0.93 -6.76
CA PRO A 101 2.25 0.36 -6.20
C PRO A 101 1.13 1.38 -6.07
N LEU A 102 0.19 1.43 -7.02
CA LEU A 102 -0.96 2.34 -6.98
C LEU A 102 -1.94 1.94 -5.87
N PHE A 103 -2.16 0.64 -5.68
CA PHE A 103 -2.93 0.15 -4.54
C PHE A 103 -2.31 0.57 -3.21
N ILE A 104 -0.99 0.46 -3.08
CA ILE A 104 -0.29 0.86 -1.85
C ILE A 104 -0.41 2.36 -1.60
N ASP A 105 -0.31 3.20 -2.64
CA ASP A 105 -0.54 4.65 -2.53
C ASP A 105 -1.96 4.96 -2.04
N GLU A 106 -2.98 4.35 -2.66
CA GLU A 106 -4.36 4.49 -2.21
C GLU A 106 -4.52 4.05 -0.75
N TRP A 107 -3.92 2.91 -0.40
CA TRP A 107 -3.99 2.33 0.94
C TRP A 107 -3.40 3.25 2.01
N VAL A 108 -2.20 3.80 1.80
CA VAL A 108 -1.57 4.70 2.78
C VAL A 108 -2.19 6.09 2.79
N SER A 109 -2.95 6.44 1.75
CA SER A 109 -3.68 7.71 1.64
C SER A 109 -5.08 7.64 2.28
N ALA A 110 -5.60 6.44 2.54
CA ALA A 110 -6.95 6.24 3.03
C ALA A 110 -7.14 6.76 4.48
N PRO A 111 -8.20 7.54 4.78
CA PRO A 111 -8.37 8.24 6.06
C PRO A 111 -8.82 7.33 7.22
N TYR A 112 -8.76 6.02 7.05
CA TYR A 112 -9.22 5.05 8.05
C TYR A 112 -8.14 4.83 9.14
N PRO A 113 -8.53 4.65 10.42
CA PRO A 113 -7.57 4.53 11.52
C PRO A 113 -6.49 3.46 11.32
N SER A 114 -6.86 2.27 10.84
CA SER A 114 -5.90 1.18 10.57
C SER A 114 -4.92 1.50 9.45
N GLN A 115 -5.37 2.25 8.44
CA GLN A 115 -4.53 2.67 7.32
C GLN A 115 -3.61 3.80 7.75
N GLN A 116 -4.06 4.70 8.64
CA GLN A 116 -3.23 5.74 9.23
C GLN A 116 -2.16 5.18 10.18
N GLU A 117 -2.45 4.14 10.96
CA GLU A 117 -1.43 3.42 11.73
C GLU A 117 -0.35 2.84 10.80
N GLN A 118 -0.77 2.23 9.70
CA GLN A 118 0.15 1.62 8.75
C GLN A 118 0.91 2.65 7.93
N ARG A 119 0.30 3.79 7.60
CA ARG A 119 0.96 4.96 7.02
C ARG A 119 2.12 5.41 7.91
N GLY A 120 1.91 5.42 9.23
CA GLY A 120 2.93 5.70 10.25
C GLY A 120 4.14 4.77 10.23
N LEU A 121 3.98 3.57 9.67
CA LEU A 121 5.05 2.59 9.47
C LEU A 121 5.63 2.66 8.05
N ILE A 122 4.77 2.76 7.03
CA ILE A 122 5.19 2.60 5.64
C ILE A 122 6.02 3.78 5.16
N LEU A 123 5.56 5.03 5.38
CA LEU A 123 6.27 6.21 4.87
C LEU A 123 7.70 6.35 5.45
N PRO A 124 7.91 6.24 6.78
CA PRO A 124 9.26 6.23 7.32
C PRO A 124 10.09 5.04 6.85
N GLY A 125 9.46 3.88 6.61
CA GLY A 125 10.13 2.71 6.06
C GLY A 125 10.64 2.90 4.62
N LEU A 126 9.89 3.62 3.77
CA LEU A 126 10.37 4.01 2.43
C LEU A 126 11.58 4.94 2.52
N ALA A 127 11.53 5.93 3.41
CA ALA A 127 12.68 6.81 3.66
C ALA A 127 13.89 6.05 4.22
N TRP A 128 13.66 5.06 5.09
CA TRP A 128 14.71 4.17 5.61
C TRP A 128 15.41 3.42 4.49
N LEU A 129 14.68 2.83 3.53
CA LEU A 129 15.27 2.14 2.38
C LEU A 129 16.20 3.06 1.58
N ASP A 130 15.77 4.29 1.32
CA ASP A 130 16.59 5.27 0.59
C ASP A 130 17.84 5.69 1.37
N VAL A 131 17.77 5.80 2.69
CA VAL A 131 18.94 6.07 3.54
C VAL A 131 19.93 4.90 3.49
N GLU A 132 19.45 3.67 3.61
CA GLU A 132 20.30 2.47 3.55
C GLU A 132 20.97 2.31 2.18
N ALA A 133 20.26 2.60 1.09
CA ALA A 133 20.83 2.62 -0.26
C ALA A 133 21.94 3.66 -0.39
N ARG A 134 21.72 4.88 0.13
CA ARG A 134 22.74 5.94 0.14
C ARG A 134 23.95 5.59 0.98
N ASN A 135 23.77 4.93 2.12
CA ASN A 135 24.87 4.40 2.92
C ASN A 135 25.67 3.33 2.17
N GLY A 136 25.02 2.60 1.25
CA GLY A 136 25.64 1.68 0.31
C GLY A 136 26.29 2.35 -0.92
N GLY A 137 26.23 3.68 -1.03
CA GLY A 137 26.79 4.45 -2.16
C GLY A 137 25.85 4.64 -3.35
N GLU A 138 24.58 4.27 -3.23
CA GLU A 138 23.58 4.37 -4.30
C GLU A 138 22.74 5.66 -4.17
N PRO A 139 22.18 6.22 -5.26
CA PRO A 139 21.41 7.47 -5.19
C PRO A 139 20.10 7.36 -4.39
N SER A 140 19.41 6.23 -4.55
CA SER A 140 18.12 5.87 -3.93
C SER A 140 17.97 4.35 -3.91
N PHE A 141 17.01 3.83 -3.16
CA PHE A 141 16.74 2.38 -3.18
C PHE A 141 16.23 1.93 -4.56
N ALA A 142 15.41 2.74 -5.22
CA ALA A 142 14.87 2.43 -6.55
C ALA A 142 15.95 2.38 -7.64
N GLU A 143 17.02 3.18 -7.49
CA GLU A 143 18.14 3.24 -8.45
C GLU A 143 19.34 2.38 -8.02
N ALA A 144 19.27 1.75 -6.85
CA ALA A 144 20.32 0.87 -6.35
C ALA A 144 20.46 -0.40 -7.19
N SER A 145 21.68 -0.93 -7.27
CA SER A 145 21.93 -2.24 -7.85
C SER A 145 21.10 -3.33 -7.15
N PRO A 146 20.68 -4.40 -7.87
CA PRO A 146 19.93 -5.51 -7.27
C PRO A 146 20.65 -6.15 -6.08
N GLU A 147 21.98 -6.15 -6.09
CA GLU A 147 22.82 -6.63 -4.99
C GLU A 147 22.66 -5.77 -3.73
N VAL A 148 22.70 -4.44 -3.87
CA VAL A 148 22.49 -3.52 -2.74
C VAL A 148 21.06 -3.64 -2.21
N GLN A 149 20.05 -3.63 -3.09
CA GLN A 149 18.66 -3.78 -2.68
C GLN A 149 18.44 -5.05 -1.86
N ARG A 150 18.92 -6.21 -2.36
CA ARG A 150 18.83 -7.49 -1.64
C ARG A 150 19.56 -7.46 -0.30
N SER A 151 20.77 -6.88 -0.25
CA SER A 151 21.56 -6.80 0.99
C SER A 151 20.86 -6.02 2.09
N ILE A 152 20.09 -4.98 1.73
CA ILE A 152 19.28 -4.19 2.68
C ILE A 152 18.12 -5.05 3.18
N LEU A 153 17.39 -5.70 2.28
CA LEU A 153 16.21 -6.50 2.64
C LEU A 153 16.56 -7.76 3.43
N ASP A 154 17.69 -8.42 3.14
CA ASP A 154 18.14 -9.63 3.84
C ASP A 154 18.35 -9.41 5.35
N ARG A 155 18.67 -8.17 5.76
CA ARG A 155 18.82 -7.79 7.18
C ARG A 155 17.49 -7.78 7.94
N VAL A 156 16.37 -7.66 7.22
CA VAL A 156 15.04 -7.44 7.81
C VAL A 156 13.99 -8.47 7.36
N ALA A 157 14.37 -9.42 6.49
CA ALA A 157 13.47 -10.37 5.86
C ALA A 157 12.89 -11.44 6.80
N PHE A 158 13.62 -11.77 7.87
CA PHE A 158 13.30 -12.89 8.76
C PHE A 158 13.32 -12.44 10.23
N LYS A 159 12.16 -12.46 10.89
CA LYS A 159 11.96 -11.94 12.25
C LYS A 159 12.94 -12.50 13.29
N ASP A 160 13.29 -13.77 13.16
CA ASP A 160 14.23 -14.49 14.03
C ASP A 160 15.69 -14.10 13.81
N ARG A 161 16.01 -13.47 12.68
CA ARG A 161 17.36 -13.02 12.30
C ARG A 161 17.52 -11.50 12.30
N THR A 162 16.42 -10.74 12.33
CA THR A 162 16.44 -9.28 12.38
C THR A 162 17.04 -8.81 13.71
N PRO A 163 18.12 -8.02 13.69
CA PRO A 163 18.69 -7.43 14.90
C PRO A 163 17.67 -6.53 15.63
N PRO A 164 17.73 -6.41 16.97
CA PRO A 164 16.82 -5.57 17.75
C PRO A 164 16.73 -4.12 17.24
N GLU A 165 17.86 -3.56 16.80
CA GLU A 165 17.94 -2.20 16.24
C GLU A 165 17.18 -2.04 14.91
N LEU A 166 16.90 -3.13 14.20
CA LEU A 166 16.15 -3.14 12.94
C LEU A 166 14.74 -3.73 13.09
N GLU A 167 14.24 -3.94 14.31
CA GLU A 167 12.92 -4.55 14.54
C GLU A 167 11.80 -3.77 13.82
N THR A 168 11.83 -2.44 13.88
CA THR A 168 10.84 -1.58 13.21
C THR A 168 10.92 -1.71 11.69
N ALA A 169 12.12 -1.78 11.12
CA ALA A 169 12.32 -2.02 9.68
C ALA A 169 11.84 -3.42 9.27
N GLY A 170 12.04 -4.44 10.11
CA GLY A 170 11.48 -5.78 9.94
C GLY A 170 9.95 -5.81 9.94
N ARG A 171 9.31 -5.04 10.84
CA ARG A 171 7.84 -4.87 10.85
C ARG A 171 7.35 -4.18 9.58
N PHE A 172 8.04 -3.13 9.14
CA PHE A 172 7.77 -2.46 7.87
C PHE A 172 7.83 -3.41 6.68
N PHE A 173 8.93 -4.16 6.54
CA PHE A 173 9.09 -5.09 5.42
C PHE A 173 8.06 -6.22 5.45
N SER A 174 7.77 -6.76 6.65
CA SER A 174 6.70 -7.75 6.83
C SER A 174 5.33 -7.19 6.39
N ARG A 175 5.05 -5.91 6.69
CA ARG A 175 3.80 -5.27 6.27
C ARG A 175 3.75 -5.05 4.76
N MET A 176 4.85 -4.60 4.15
CA MET A 176 4.94 -4.43 2.69
C MET A 176 4.75 -5.76 1.96
N ARG A 177 5.33 -6.86 2.46
CA ARG A 177 5.08 -8.20 1.93
C ARG A 177 3.60 -8.58 1.98
N ALA A 178 2.96 -8.40 3.13
CA ALA A 178 1.54 -8.72 3.29
C ALA A 178 0.65 -7.89 2.35
N LEU A 179 0.92 -6.59 2.21
CA LEU A 179 0.19 -5.71 1.29
C LEU A 179 0.43 -6.08 -0.17
N THR A 180 1.67 -6.41 -0.54
CA THR A 180 2.03 -6.78 -1.92
C THR A 180 1.30 -8.04 -2.37
N ILE A 181 1.41 -9.11 -1.57
CA ILE A 181 0.74 -10.39 -1.85
C ILE A 181 -0.78 -10.22 -1.83
N GLY A 182 -1.30 -9.50 -0.83
CA GLY A 182 -2.73 -9.24 -0.72
C GLY A 182 -3.29 -8.46 -1.91
N ALA A 183 -2.57 -7.44 -2.39
CA ALA A 183 -2.96 -6.67 -3.57
C ALA A 183 -2.87 -7.51 -4.84
N TYR A 184 -1.73 -8.16 -5.09
CA TYR A 184 -1.50 -8.91 -6.32
C TYR A 184 -2.53 -10.03 -6.52
N TYR A 185 -2.82 -10.84 -5.49
CA TYR A 185 -3.80 -11.93 -5.60
C TYR A 185 -5.26 -11.47 -5.52
N THR A 186 -5.52 -10.17 -5.58
CA THR A 186 -6.85 -9.59 -5.87
C THR A 186 -7.00 -9.11 -7.31
N THR A 187 -5.93 -9.16 -8.10
CA THR A 187 -5.95 -8.85 -9.53
C THR A 187 -6.42 -10.04 -10.37
N ALA A 188 -6.77 -9.79 -11.63
CA ALA A 188 -7.17 -10.85 -12.55
C ALA A 188 -5.99 -11.80 -12.87
N GLU A 189 -4.78 -11.26 -12.90
CA GLU A 189 -3.50 -11.95 -13.12
C GLU A 189 -3.24 -12.91 -11.95
N GLY A 190 -3.26 -12.40 -10.72
CA GLY A 190 -3.05 -13.22 -9.53
C GLY A 190 -4.10 -14.32 -9.36
N TRP A 191 -5.38 -14.05 -9.68
CA TRP A 191 -6.42 -15.10 -9.67
C TRP A 191 -6.12 -16.23 -10.65
N LYS A 192 -5.65 -15.91 -11.85
CA LYS A 192 -5.30 -16.92 -12.86
C LYS A 192 -4.10 -17.74 -12.40
N GLU A 193 -3.10 -17.12 -11.79
CA GLU A 193 -1.88 -17.76 -11.31
C GLU A 193 -2.17 -18.88 -10.28
N ILE A 194 -3.04 -18.62 -9.30
CA ILE A 194 -3.41 -19.61 -8.28
C ILE A 194 -4.54 -20.55 -8.71
N GLY A 195 -5.03 -20.42 -9.95
CA GLY A 195 -6.16 -21.21 -10.44
C GLY A 195 -7.48 -20.93 -9.73
N TYR A 196 -7.70 -19.71 -9.24
CA TYR A 196 -8.93 -19.31 -8.57
C TYR A 196 -10.13 -19.43 -9.53
N GLN A 197 -11.14 -20.22 -9.16
CA GLN A 197 -12.35 -20.48 -9.97
C GLN A 197 -13.61 -19.75 -9.47
N GLY A 198 -13.52 -19.00 -8.37
CA GLY A 198 -14.65 -18.24 -7.81
C GLY A 198 -15.01 -17.00 -8.64
N ASN A 199 -15.98 -16.22 -8.16
CA ASN A 199 -16.49 -14.99 -8.82
C ASN A 199 -16.99 -15.18 -10.26
N ARG A 200 -17.22 -16.42 -10.70
CA ARG A 200 -17.90 -16.74 -11.96
C ARG A 200 -19.36 -17.04 -11.65
N PRO A 201 -20.33 -16.29 -12.19
CA PRO A 201 -21.73 -16.64 -12.05
C PRO A 201 -21.96 -18.00 -12.72
N ALA A 202 -22.42 -18.99 -11.95
CA ALA A 202 -22.87 -20.24 -12.52
C ALA A 202 -24.10 -19.96 -13.39
N SER A 203 -24.02 -20.32 -14.67
CA SER A 203 -25.15 -20.20 -15.58
C SER A 203 -26.03 -21.44 -15.42
N GLY A 204 -27.21 -21.28 -14.83
CA GLY A 204 -28.20 -22.35 -14.68
C GLY A 204 -28.62 -22.63 -13.23
N PRO A 205 -29.52 -23.61 -13.02
CA PRO A 205 -29.89 -24.06 -11.69
C PRO A 205 -28.64 -24.58 -10.96
N TYR A 206 -28.47 -24.20 -9.70
CA TYR A 206 -27.43 -24.77 -8.86
C TYR A 206 -27.68 -26.28 -8.72
N GLU A 207 -26.77 -27.10 -9.25
CA GLU A 207 -26.91 -28.56 -9.31
C GLU A 207 -26.87 -29.23 -7.92
N GLY A 208 -26.52 -28.47 -6.88
CA GLY A 208 -26.38 -29.00 -5.53
C GLY A 208 -25.06 -29.75 -5.33
N PRO A 209 -24.85 -30.31 -4.13
CA PRO A 209 -23.69 -31.14 -3.86
C PRO A 209 -23.72 -32.42 -4.71
N SER A 210 -22.56 -32.93 -5.10
CA SER A 210 -22.47 -34.20 -5.84
C SER A 210 -23.07 -35.36 -5.04
N ALA A 211 -23.52 -36.42 -5.73
CA ALA A 211 -24.04 -37.62 -5.07
C ALA A 211 -23.01 -38.25 -4.10
N GLU A 212 -21.73 -38.20 -4.47
CA GLU A 212 -20.61 -38.62 -3.61
C GLU A 212 -20.51 -37.74 -2.35
N ALA A 213 -20.55 -36.41 -2.50
CA ALA A 213 -20.53 -35.49 -1.37
C ALA A 213 -21.74 -35.69 -0.45
N MET A 214 -22.92 -35.94 -1.00
CA MET A 214 -24.13 -36.27 -0.24
C MET A 214 -24.02 -37.61 0.48
N SER A 215 -23.36 -38.61 -0.13
CA SER A 215 -23.08 -39.90 0.52
C SER A 215 -22.12 -39.72 1.69
N HIS A 216 -21.03 -39.00 1.48
CA HIS A 216 -20.06 -38.68 2.53
C HIS A 216 -20.72 -37.94 3.70
N LEU A 217 -21.51 -36.90 3.40
CA LEU A 217 -22.24 -36.14 4.41
C LEU A 217 -23.21 -37.02 5.21
N ARG A 218 -23.96 -37.91 4.54
CA ARG A 218 -24.87 -38.85 5.21
C ARG A 218 -24.11 -39.76 6.18
N SER A 219 -23.01 -40.36 5.74
CA SER A 219 -22.19 -41.22 6.61
C SER A 219 -21.64 -40.46 7.83
N ALA A 220 -21.20 -39.21 7.65
CA ALA A 220 -20.72 -38.38 8.75
C ALA A 220 -21.83 -38.05 9.77
N VAL A 221 -23.03 -37.75 9.28
CA VAL A 221 -24.20 -37.44 10.14
C VAL A 221 -24.68 -38.69 10.90
N GLU A 222 -24.71 -39.85 10.25
CA GLU A 222 -25.05 -41.13 10.90
C GLU A 222 -24.03 -41.51 11.98
N ALA A 223 -22.73 -41.29 11.75
CA ALA A 223 -21.69 -41.55 12.74
C ALA A 223 -21.85 -40.70 14.01
N MET A 224 -22.52 -39.54 13.92
CA MET A 224 -22.85 -38.69 15.06
C MET A 224 -24.19 -39.07 15.73
N GLY A 225 -24.87 -40.13 15.26
CA GLY A 225 -26.17 -40.55 15.77
C GLY A 225 -27.31 -39.61 15.35
N LEU A 226 -27.10 -38.81 14.30
CA LEU A 226 -28.07 -37.86 13.77
C LEU A 226 -28.66 -38.38 12.46
N THR A 227 -29.83 -37.86 12.08
CA THR A 227 -30.50 -38.18 10.81
C THR A 227 -30.66 -36.92 9.96
N LEU A 228 -30.26 -37.00 8.69
CA LEU A 228 -30.41 -35.91 7.73
C LEU A 228 -31.88 -35.78 7.32
N VAL A 229 -32.51 -34.65 7.66
CA VAL A 229 -33.89 -34.38 7.24
C VAL A 229 -33.86 -33.91 5.77
N SER A 230 -34.54 -34.63 4.89
CA SER A 230 -34.75 -34.20 3.50
C SER A 230 -35.72 -33.02 3.46
N GLY A 231 -35.24 -31.84 3.06
CA GLY A 231 -36.04 -30.66 2.76
C GLY A 231 -36.47 -30.59 1.29
#